data_AF-A0A959RJF9-F1
#
_entry.id   AF-A0A959RJF9-F1
#
_cell.length_a   1.000
_cell.length_b   1.000
_cell.length_c   1.000
_cell.angle_alpha   90.00
_cell.angle_beta   90.00
_cell.angle_gamma   90.00
#
_symmetry.space_group_name_H-M   'P 1'
#
loop_
_entity.id
_entity.type
_entity.pdbx_description
1 polymer ?
#
loop_
_entity_poly.entity_id
_entity_poly.type
_entity_poly.pdbx_seq_one_letter_code
_entity_poly.pdbx_strand_id
1 'polypeptide(L)' 'MPRDNSIQSVLIIGSGPIVIGQACEFDYSGSQAARSLREEGIKVILINSNPATIMT' A
#
# COMPACT_ATOMS: atom_id res chain seq x y z
N MET A 1 16.36 10.22 9.44
CA MET A 1 15.32 10.52 10.46
C MET A 1 14.84 9.20 11.00
N PRO A 2 14.80 9.00 12.33
CA PRO A 2 14.20 7.81 12.91
C PRO A 2 12.68 7.78 12.64
N ARG A 3 12.07 6.61 12.81
CA ARG A 3 10.63 6.42 12.68
C ARG A 3 9.85 7.30 13.68
N ASP A 4 8.72 7.83 13.24
CA ASP A 4 7.74 8.50 14.11
C ASP A 4 6.88 7.46 14.85
N ASN A 5 7.07 7.37 16.17
CA ASN A 5 6.36 6.42 17.03
C ASN A 5 4.91 6.86 17.35
N SER A 6 4.49 8.08 17.00
CA SER A 6 3.10 8.50 17.16
C SER A 6 2.17 7.85 16.13
N ILE A 7 2.72 7.42 14.99
CA ILE A 7 1.96 6.79 13.91
C ILE A 7 1.86 5.28 14.18
N GLN A 8 0.67 4.87 14.61
CA GLN A 8 0.35 3.48 14.94
C GLN A 8 -0.32 2.74 13.77
N SER A 9 -0.98 3.48 12.87
CA SER A 9 -1.68 2.92 11.72
C SER A 9 -1.63 3.84 10.51
N VAL A 10 -1.57 3.24 9.32
CA VAL A 10 -1.58 3.94 8.02
C VAL A 10 -2.64 3.34 7.11
N LEU A 11 -3.42 4.20 6.45
CA LEU A 11 -4.29 3.83 5.34
C LEU A 11 -3.51 3.99 4.02
N ILE A 12 -3.36 2.90 3.28
CA ILE A 12 -2.89 2.91 1.90
C ILE A 12 -4.12 3.02 0.98
N ILE A 13 -4.05 3.91 0.00
CA ILE A 13 -5.07 4.06 -1.04
C ILE A 13 -4.49 3.48 -2.33
N GLY A 14 -5.05 2.38 -2.79
CA GLY A 14 -4.68 1.74 -4.05
C GLY A 14 -5.17 2.52 -5.27
N SER A 15 -4.60 2.22 -6.43
CA SER A 15 -4.90 2.91 -7.70
C SER A 15 -6.27 2.58 -8.28
N GLY A 16 -6.92 1.51 -7.83
CA GLY A 16 -8.10 0.96 -8.50
C GLY A 16 -7.73 0.18 -9.78
N PRO A 17 -8.69 -0.04 -10.69
CA PRO A 17 -8.49 -0.84 -11.90
C PRO A 17 -7.37 -0.33 -12.79
N ILE A 18 -6.73 -1.24 -13.53
CA ILE A 18 -5.69 -0.91 -14.50
C ILE A 18 -6.28 -0.10 -15.66
N VAL A 19 -5.64 1.02 -16.00
CA VAL A 19 -5.94 1.85 -17.17
C VAL A 19 -4.65 2.26 -17.89
N ILE A 20 -4.77 2.74 -19.13
CA ILE A 20 -3.61 3.26 -19.87
C ILE A 20 -3.02 4.44 -19.10
N GLY A 21 -1.73 4.37 -18.77
CA GLY A 21 -1.03 5.37 -17.97
C GLY A 21 -1.13 5.18 -16.45
N GLN A 22 -1.86 4.16 -15.97
CA GLN A 22 -1.91 3.77 -14.57
C GLN A 22 -2.16 2.26 -14.45
N ALA A 23 -1.08 1.48 -14.39
CA ALA A 23 -1.12 0.03 -14.49
C ALA A 23 -0.49 -0.68 -13.27
N CYS A 24 0.21 -1.79 -13.51
CA CYS A 24 0.71 -2.70 -12.48
C CYS A 24 1.78 -2.09 -11.55
N GLU A 25 2.38 -0.96 -11.93
CA GLU A 25 3.37 -0.25 -11.13
C GLU A 25 2.83 0.12 -9.74
N PHE A 26 1.53 0.34 -9.60
CA PHE A 26 0.89 0.67 -8.32
C PHE A 26 0.60 -0.56 -7.46
N ASP A 27 0.37 -1.73 -8.05
CA ASP A 27 0.30 -2.98 -7.30
C ASP A 27 1.67 -3.34 -6.72
N TYR A 28 2.71 -3.23 -7.54
CA TYR A 28 4.09 -3.43 -7.10
C TYR A 28 4.49 -2.45 -5.99
N SER A 29 4.26 -1.16 -6.21
CA SER A 29 4.63 -0.11 -5.24
C SER A 29 3.79 -0.20 -3.95
N GLY A 30 2.49 -0.45 -4.06
CA GLY A 30 1.58 -0.62 -2.93
C GLY A 30 1.92 -1.84 -2.09
N SER A 31 2.27 -2.97 -2.73
CA SER A 31 2.74 -4.17 -2.05
C SER A 31 4.05 -3.93 -1.28
N GLN A 32 5.01 -3.21 -1.87
CA GLN A 32 6.25 -2.84 -1.17
C GLN A 32 5.99 -1.91 0.02
N ALA A 33 5.16 -0.89 -0.17
CA ALA A 33 4.80 0.03 0.91
C ALA A 33 4.12 -0.71 2.07
N ALA A 34 3.16 -1.59 1.78
CA ALA A 34 2.50 -2.40 2.79
C ALA A 34 3.50 -3.31 3.53
N ARG A 35 4.44 -3.94 2.82
CA ARG A 35 5.47 -4.78 3.43
C ARG A 35 6.38 -3.97 4.35
N SER A 36 6.96 -2.87 3.87
CA SER A 36 7.87 -2.03 4.65
C SER A 36 7.20 -1.46 5.91
N LEU A 37 5.95 -1.00 5.81
CA LEU A 37 5.21 -0.52 6.99
C LEU A 37 4.94 -1.63 8.01
N ARG A 38 4.62 -2.85 7.54
CA ARG A 38 4.42 -4.01 8.43
C ARG A 38 5.72 -4.50 9.07
N GLU A 39 6.84 -4.46 8.36
CA GLU A 39 8.18 -4.79 8.91
C GLU A 39 8.58 -3.84 10.03
N GLU A 40 8.19 -2.57 9.91
CA GLU A 40 8.30 -1.60 10.99
C GLU A 40 7.25 -1.85 12.10
N GLY A 41 6.26 -2.72 11.94
CA GLY A 41 5.22 -2.94 12.95
C GLY A 41 4.16 -1.84 13.01
N ILE A 42 3.95 -1.12 11.90
CA ILE A 42 2.82 -0.21 11.72
C ILE A 42 1.62 -0.99 11.21
N LYS A 43 0.43 -0.77 11.79
CA LYS A 43 -0.81 -1.39 11.29
C LYS A 43 -1.18 -0.80 9.92
N VAL A 44 -1.22 -1.63 8.90
CA VAL A 44 -1.61 -1.21 7.55
C VAL A 44 -3.08 -1.55 7.28
N ILE A 45 -3.84 -0.56 6.84
CA ILE A 45 -5.19 -0.72 6.28
C ILE A 45 -5.09 -0.37 4.81
N LEU A 46 -5.72 -1.14 3.94
CA LEU A 46 -5.70 -0.90 2.49
C LEU A 46 -7.13 -0.77 1.96
N ILE A 47 -7.33 0.18 1.05
CA ILE A 47 -8.50 0.22 0.16
C ILE A 47 -8.04 0.17 -1.29
N ASN A 48 -8.52 -0.82 -2.03
CA ASN A 48 -8.31 -0.92 -3.47
C ASN A 48 -9.52 -1.62 -4.09
N SER A 49 -10.09 -1.03 -5.15
CA SER A 49 -11.23 -1.62 -5.86
C SER A 49 -10.82 -2.64 -6.92
N ASN A 50 -9.52 -2.79 -7.20
CA ASN A 50 -9.01 -3.78 -8.14
C ASN A 50 -8.70 -5.12 -7.44
N PRO A 51 -9.55 -6.15 -7.60
CA PRO A 51 -9.34 -7.44 -6.95
C PRO A 51 -8.19 -8.24 -7.54
N ALA A 52 -7.67 -7.86 -8.72
CA ALA A 52 -6.60 -8.56 -9.42
C ALA A 52 -5.22 -7.96 -9.06
N THR A 53 -4.95 -7.78 -7.77
CA THR A 53 -3.68 -7.22 -7.27
C THR A 53 -3.14 -8.08 -6.13
N ILE A 54 -1.81 -8.10 -5.96
CA ILE A 54 -1.16 -8.78 -4.82
C ILE A 54 -1.33 -7.98 -3.52
N MET A 55 -1.44 -6.66 -3.62
CA MET A 55 -1.55 -5.80 -2.45
C MET A 55 -2.90 -5.94 -1.71
N THR A 56 -3.97 -6.31 -2.42
CA THR A 56 -5.36 -6.42 -1.88
C THR A 56 -5.52 -7.69 -1.04
#